data_AF-A0A564Q504-F1
#
_entry.id   AF-A0A564Q504-F1
#
_cell.length_a   1.000
_cell.length_b   1.000
_cell.length_c   1.000
_cell.angle_alpha   90.00
_cell.angle_beta   90.00
_cell.angle_gamma   90.00
#
_symmetry.space_group_name_H-M   'P 1'
#
loop_
_entity.id
_entity.type
_entity.pdbx_description
1 polymer ?
#
loop_
_entity_poly.entity_id
_entity_poly.type
_entity_poly.pdbx_seq_one_letter_code
_entity_poly.pdbx_strand_id
1 'polypeptide(L)'
;MAPVKNPLDVWSAIEKTGSEEVYRRATEEFLADGGVDAVIPVIGAVSWMELDIRLFLHLKKKYPQKPIILVGLLGEPDILLRWKKILEPEIPVFPTAERAIKALALLEKFGRKSILKKNKMLRNPH
;
A
#
# COMPACT_ATOMS: atom_id res chain seq x y z
N MET A 1 4.92 -24.78 -7.00
CA MET A 1 4.81 -23.32 -6.76
C MET A 1 3.50 -23.07 -6.06
N ALA A 2 3.50 -22.36 -4.93
CA ALA A 2 2.25 -21.87 -4.35
C ALA A 2 1.55 -20.96 -5.39
N PRO A 3 0.21 -20.99 -5.53
CA PRO A 3 -0.49 -20.11 -6.46
C PRO A 3 -0.19 -18.64 -6.11
N VAL A 4 0.27 -17.85 -7.07
CA VAL A 4 0.36 -16.38 -6.93
C VAL A 4 -1.07 -15.85 -6.93
N LYS A 5 -1.67 -15.74 -5.75
CA LYS A 5 -3.03 -15.25 -5.52
C LYS A 5 -2.97 -14.16 -4.46
N ASN A 6 -3.99 -13.31 -4.44
CA ASN A 6 -4.19 -12.35 -3.36
C ASN A 6 -4.85 -13.07 -2.15
N PRO A 7 -4.28 -13.02 -0.93
CA PRO A 7 -3.04 -12.35 -0.55
C PRO A 7 -1.77 -13.13 -0.93
N LEU A 8 -0.73 -12.41 -1.37
CA LEU A 8 0.57 -13.01 -1.67
C LEU A 8 1.43 -13.04 -0.39
N ASP A 9 1.77 -14.24 0.06
CA ASP A 9 2.81 -14.44 1.07
C ASP A 9 4.19 -14.44 0.39
N VAL A 10 5.07 -13.56 0.85
CA VAL A 10 6.40 -13.32 0.27
C VAL A 10 7.55 -13.85 1.12
N TRP A 11 7.29 -14.44 2.30
CA TRP A 11 8.36 -14.79 3.25
C TRP A 11 9.42 -15.71 2.65
N SER A 12 9.00 -16.78 1.98
CA SER A 12 9.92 -17.72 1.32
C SER A 12 10.77 -17.11 0.20
N ALA A 13 10.31 -15.98 -0.38
CA ALA A 13 11.07 -15.23 -1.38
C ALA A 13 12.06 -14.27 -0.71
N ILE A 14 11.66 -13.65 0.42
CA ILE A 14 12.51 -12.80 1.26
C ILE A 14 13.72 -13.59 1.74
N GLU A 15 13.52 -14.82 2.22
CA GLU A 15 14.61 -15.69 2.70
C GLU A 15 15.68 -15.99 1.63
N LYS A 16 15.31 -15.91 0.34
CA LYS A 16 16.20 -16.22 -0.79
C LYS A 16 16.85 -15.00 -1.43
N THR A 17 16.15 -13.86 -1.42
CA THR A 17 16.49 -12.71 -2.26
C THR A 17 16.63 -11.41 -1.47
N GLY A 18 16.26 -11.41 -0.19
CA GLY A 18 16.20 -10.22 0.65
C GLY A 18 14.86 -9.48 0.57
N SER A 19 14.52 -8.76 1.63
CA SER A 19 13.25 -8.06 1.79
C SER A 19 13.06 -6.93 0.78
N GLU A 20 14.07 -6.10 0.55
CA GLU A 20 13.95 -4.93 -0.32
C GLU A 20 13.61 -5.30 -1.77
N GLU A 21 14.32 -6.28 -2.33
CA GLU A 21 14.09 -6.77 -3.70
C GLU A 21 12.69 -7.34 -3.86
N VAL A 22 12.27 -8.16 -2.90
CA VAL A 22 10.99 -8.86 -2.94
C VAL A 22 9.83 -7.89 -2.79
N TYR A 23 9.89 -6.97 -1.83
CA TYR A 23 8.85 -5.94 -1.69
C TYR A 23 8.82 -5.01 -2.90
N ARG A 24 9.96 -4.66 -3.50
CA ARG A 24 9.98 -3.85 -4.72
C ARG A 24 9.26 -4.56 -5.85
N ARG A 25 9.70 -5.76 -6.20
CA ARG A 25 9.17 -6.52 -7.34
C ARG A 25 7.71 -6.88 -7.15
N ALA A 26 7.34 -7.45 -6.01
CA ALA A 26 5.96 -7.84 -5.76
C ALA A 26 5.03 -6.63 -5.81
N THR A 27 5.37 -5.54 -5.11
CA THR A 27 4.53 -4.33 -5.11
C THR A 27 4.41 -3.73 -6.51
N GLU A 28 5.51 -3.68 -7.26
CA GLU A 28 5.52 -3.18 -8.64
C GLU A 28 4.67 -4.03 -9.60
N GLU A 29 4.76 -5.36 -9.51
CA GLU A 29 3.94 -6.28 -10.32
C GLU A 29 2.45 -6.10 -10.03
N PHE A 30 2.04 -6.00 -8.77
CA PHE A 30 0.64 -5.70 -8.41
C PHE A 30 0.21 -4.29 -8.86
N LEU A 31 1.09 -3.28 -8.77
CA LEU A 31 0.77 -1.94 -9.27
C LEU A 31 0.64 -1.91 -10.79
N ALA A 32 1.38 -2.73 -11.53
CA ALA A 32 1.31 -2.83 -12.98
C ALA A 32 0.06 -3.60 -13.48
N ASP A 33 -0.47 -4.52 -12.68
CA ASP A 33 -1.62 -5.35 -13.06
C ASP A 33 -2.93 -4.54 -13.18
N GLY A 34 -3.53 -4.48 -14.37
CA GLY A 34 -4.79 -3.78 -14.64
C GLY A 34 -6.00 -4.28 -13.82
N GLY A 35 -5.95 -5.50 -13.28
CA GLY A 35 -6.98 -6.06 -12.40
C GLY A 35 -6.85 -5.66 -10.92
N VAL A 36 -5.81 -4.90 -10.56
CA VAL A 36 -5.51 -4.50 -9.18
C VAL A 36 -5.71 -3.00 -9.01
N ASP A 37 -6.66 -2.63 -8.14
CA ASP A 37 -6.99 -1.24 -7.85
C ASP A 37 -6.12 -0.60 -6.76
N ALA A 38 -5.58 -1.40 -5.84
CA ALA A 38 -4.82 -0.94 -4.68
C ALA A 38 -3.85 -2.01 -4.19
N VAL A 39 -2.76 -1.60 -3.54
CA VAL A 39 -1.79 -2.52 -2.92
C VAL A 39 -1.63 -2.21 -1.44
N ILE A 40 -1.69 -3.26 -0.61
CA ILE A 40 -1.50 -3.18 0.84
C ILE A 40 -0.29 -4.04 1.26
N PRO A 41 0.94 -3.49 1.26
CA PRO A 41 2.09 -4.19 1.81
C PRO A 41 1.93 -4.37 3.33
N VAL A 42 1.96 -5.61 3.80
CA VAL A 42 1.92 -5.95 5.22
C VAL A 42 3.31 -6.40 5.64
N ILE A 43 3.96 -5.61 6.49
CA ILE A 43 5.38 -5.75 6.82
C ILE A 43 5.55 -5.74 8.33
N GLY A 44 6.39 -6.62 8.87
CA GLY A 44 6.82 -6.54 10.25
C GLY A 44 7.58 -5.25 10.51
N ALA A 45 7.12 -4.40 11.44
CA ALA A 45 7.81 -3.14 11.79
C ALA A 45 8.95 -3.41 12.79
N VAL A 46 9.94 -4.21 12.39
CA VAL A 46 10.99 -4.76 13.27
C VAL A 46 12.38 -4.36 12.79
N SER A 47 13.32 -4.21 13.72
CA SER A 47 14.66 -3.64 13.47
C SER A 47 15.55 -4.51 12.59
N TRP A 48 15.35 -5.82 12.63
CA TRP A 48 16.09 -6.80 11.84
C TRP A 48 15.58 -6.95 10.40
N MET A 49 14.48 -6.30 10.04
CA MET A 49 13.99 -6.29 8.65
C MET A 49 14.82 -5.30 7.82
N GLU A 50 15.66 -5.82 6.93
CA GLU A 50 16.48 -5.00 6.03
C GLU A 50 15.64 -4.45 4.87
N LEU A 51 14.94 -3.34 5.12
CA LEU A 51 14.09 -2.68 4.14
C LEU A 51 14.14 -1.16 4.27
N ASP A 52 14.56 -0.46 3.22
CA ASP A 52 14.33 0.98 3.14
C ASP A 52 12.88 1.29 2.78
N ILE A 53 12.12 1.73 3.77
CA ILE A 53 10.70 2.05 3.59
C ILE A 53 10.45 3.15 2.55
N ARG A 54 11.45 3.99 2.24
CA ARG A 54 11.35 5.03 1.19
C ARG A 54 11.14 4.43 -0.20
N LEU A 55 11.42 3.15 -0.39
CA LEU A 55 11.06 2.39 -1.60
C LEU A 55 9.60 2.64 -2.03
N PHE A 56 8.67 2.64 -1.08
CA PHE A 56 7.25 2.82 -1.38
C PHE A 56 6.92 4.21 -1.91
N LEU A 57 7.66 5.25 -1.52
CA LEU A 57 7.52 6.59 -2.11
C LEU A 57 7.94 6.61 -3.58
N HIS A 58 8.99 5.87 -3.94
CA HIS A 58 9.45 5.75 -5.33
C HIS A 58 8.38 5.03 -6.17
N LEU A 59 7.81 3.95 -5.65
CA LEU A 59 6.72 3.23 -6.30
C LEU A 59 5.46 4.09 -6.43
N LYS A 60 5.11 4.89 -5.41
CA LYS A 60 3.98 5.83 -5.47
C LYS A 60 4.16 6.88 -6.56
N LYS A 61 5.38 7.42 -6.72
CA LYS A 61 5.70 8.36 -7.80
C LYS A 61 5.58 7.71 -9.18
N LYS A 62 6.00 6.45 -9.32
CA LYS A 62 5.91 5.70 -10.58
C LYS A 62 4.47 5.29 -10.94
N TYR A 63 3.66 4.96 -9.94
CA TYR A 63 2.27 4.52 -10.10
C TYR A 63 1.29 5.44 -9.33
N PRO A 64 1.17 6.72 -9.70
CA PRO A 64 0.44 7.70 -8.89
C PRO A 64 -1.06 7.40 -8.78
N GLN A 65 -1.63 6.72 -9.79
CA GLN A 65 -3.07 6.46 -9.91
C GLN A 65 -3.58 5.38 -8.95
N LYS A 66 -2.70 4.47 -8.49
CA LYS A 66 -3.09 3.40 -7.59
C LYS A 66 -2.65 3.73 -6.16
N PRO A 67 -3.56 3.64 -5.16
CA PRO A 67 -3.18 3.81 -3.77
C PRO A 67 -2.27 2.67 -3.30
N ILE A 68 -1.22 3.05 -2.57
CA ILE A 68 -0.43 2.17 -1.71
C ILE A 68 -0.87 2.50 -0.28
N ILE A 69 -1.17 1.48 0.53
CA ILE A 69 -1.50 1.64 1.95
C ILE A 69 -0.60 0.70 2.74
N LEU A 70 0.30 1.24 3.56
CA LEU A 70 1.27 0.40 4.25
C LEU A 70 0.71 -0.10 5.58
N VAL A 71 0.98 -1.36 5.93
CA VAL A 71 0.71 -1.91 7.26
C VAL A 71 2.03 -2.31 7.91
N GLY A 72 2.34 -1.70 9.05
CA GLY A 72 3.43 -2.11 9.93
C GLY A 72 2.89 -2.98 11.06
N LEU A 73 2.95 -4.30 10.89
CA LEU A 73 2.36 -5.30 11.76
C LEU A 73 3.34 -5.71 12.88
N LEU A 74 2.80 -5.98 14.09
CA LEU A 74 3.46 -6.67 15.21
C LEU A 74 4.93 -6.27 15.45
N GLY A 75 5.22 -4.98 15.32
CA GLY A 75 6.58 -4.45 15.36
C GLY A 75 6.87 -3.51 16.51
N GLU A 76 8.10 -3.04 16.54
CA GLU A 76 8.61 -2.08 17.49
C GLU A 76 7.93 -0.71 17.28
N PRO A 77 7.34 -0.09 18.33
CA PRO A 77 6.61 1.18 18.20
C PRO A 77 7.43 2.31 17.55
N ASP A 78 8.73 2.39 17.85
CA ASP A 78 9.62 3.42 17.33
C ASP A 78 9.85 3.28 15.82
N ILE A 79 9.92 2.04 15.32
CA ILE A 79 10.05 1.76 13.89
C ILE A 79 8.77 2.15 13.16
N LEU A 80 7.62 1.74 13.69
CA LEU A 80 6.33 2.13 13.12
C LEU A 80 6.16 3.66 13.11
N LEU A 81 6.55 4.34 14.19
CA LEU A 81 6.51 5.80 14.28
C LEU A 81 7.45 6.45 13.26
N ARG A 82 8.65 5.89 13.05
CA ARG A 82 9.58 6.35 12.02
C ARG A 82 9.00 6.18 10.62
N TRP A 83 8.40 5.03 10.32
CA TRP A 83 7.76 4.78 9.03
C TRP A 83 6.62 5.77 8.79
N LYS A 84 5.78 6.03 9.79
CA LYS A 84 4.73 7.05 9.71
C LYS A 84 5.28 8.42 9.33
N LYS A 85 6.31 8.89 10.04
CA LYS A 85 6.95 10.19 9.77
C LYS A 85 7.51 10.29 8.34
N ILE A 86 8.04 9.19 7.80
CA ILE A 86 8.62 9.16 6.46
C ILE A 86 7.53 9.07 5.38
N LEU A 87 6.49 8.27 5.59
CA LEU A 87 5.53 7.88 4.55
C LEU A 87 4.23 8.67 4.54
N GLU A 88 3.66 9.03 5.69
CA GLU A 88 2.31 9.61 5.77
C GLU A 88 2.07 10.92 4.99
N PRO A 89 3.09 11.72 4.60
CA PRO A 89 2.87 12.79 3.62
C PRO A 89 2.30 12.32 2.28
N GLU A 90 2.56 11.07 1.85
CA GLU A 90 2.14 10.55 0.53
C GLU A 90 1.42 9.18 0.62
N ILE A 91 1.69 8.38 1.65
CA ILE A 91 1.26 6.98 1.81
C ILE A 91 0.77 6.77 3.24
N PRO A 92 -0.53 6.46 3.46
CA PRO A 92 -1.04 6.20 4.80
C PRO A 92 -0.43 4.90 5.37
N VAL A 93 -0.07 4.94 6.65
CA VAL A 93 0.53 3.81 7.37
C VAL A 93 -0.36 3.38 8.53
N PHE A 94 -0.72 2.11 8.61
CA PHE A 94 -1.56 1.57 9.68
C PHE A 94 -0.83 0.49 10.51
N PRO A 95 -1.15 0.35 11.81
CA PRO A 95 -0.58 -0.71 12.64
C PRO A 95 -1.21 -2.09 12.36
N THR A 96 -2.37 -2.13 11.70
CA THR A 96 -3.10 -3.39 11.43
C THR A 96 -3.75 -3.37 10.05
N ALA A 97 -3.95 -4.57 9.49
CA ALA A 97 -4.60 -4.75 8.20
C ALA A 97 -6.08 -4.32 8.24
N GLU A 98 -6.79 -4.55 9.34
CA GLU A 98 -8.20 -4.15 9.49
C GLU A 98 -8.36 -2.63 9.39
N ARG A 99 -7.43 -1.85 9.96
CA ARG A 99 -7.47 -0.38 9.85
C ARG A 99 -7.17 0.07 8.43
N ALA A 100 -6.20 -0.55 7.75
CA ALA A 100 -5.90 -0.27 6.35
C ALA A 100 -7.10 -0.58 5.43
N ILE A 101 -7.72 -1.75 5.60
CA ILE A 101 -8.89 -2.17 4.81
C ILE A 101 -10.08 -1.23 5.07
N LYS A 102 -10.35 -0.85 6.32
CA LYS A 102 -11.38 0.15 6.65
C LYS A 102 -11.11 1.50 5.98
N ALA A 103 -9.86 1.96 5.98
CA ALA A 103 -9.48 3.19 5.31
C ALA A 103 -9.69 3.09 3.78
N LEU A 104 -9.30 1.96 3.16
CA LEU A 104 -9.52 1.71 1.73
C LEU A 104 -11.01 1.71 1.37
N ALA A 105 -11.85 1.05 2.17
CA ALA A 105 -13.30 1.04 1.97
C ALA A 105 -13.91 2.45 2.05
N LEU A 106 -13.39 3.31 2.93
CA LEU A 106 -13.81 4.71 3.00
C LEU A 106 -13.33 5.52 1.80
N LEU A 107 -12.09 5.33 1.36
CA LEU A 107 -11.55 5.97 0.16
C LEU A 107 -12.40 5.65 -1.08
N GLU A 108 -12.78 4.39 -1.24
CA GLU A 108 -13.69 3.95 -2.31
C GLU A 108 -15.05 4.64 -2.21
N LYS A 109 -15.66 4.63 -1.03
CA LYS A 109 -17.00 5.20 -0.80
C LYS A 109 -17.04 6.70 -1.06
N PHE A 110 -16.04 7.45 -0.60
CA PHE A 110 -15.97 8.89 -0.79
C PHE A 110 -15.49 9.28 -2.19
N GLY A 111 -14.55 8.53 -2.76
CA GLY A 111 -14.09 8.70 -4.15
C GLY A 111 -15.25 8.57 -5.13
N ARG A 112 -16.06 7.51 -5.02
CA ARG A 112 -17.29 7.35 -5.81
C ARG A 112 -18.26 8.53 -5.64
N LYS A 113 -18.55 8.93 -4.40
CA LYS A 113 -19.43 10.10 -4.14
C LYS A 113 -18.92 11.39 -4.77
N SER A 114 -17.61 11.62 -4.77
CA SER A 114 -16.98 12.80 -5.39
C SER A 114 -17.19 12.80 -6.91
N ILE A 115 -16.94 11.67 -7.58
CA ILE A 115 -17.15 11.51 -9.02
C ILE A 115 -18.63 11.71 -9.40
N LEU A 116 -19.56 11.10 -8.65
CA LEU A 116 -20.99 11.26 -8.87
C LEU A 116 -21.45 12.72 -8.70
N LYS A 117 -20.94 13.45 -7.69
CA LYS A 117 -21.23 14.88 -7.53
C LYS A 117 -20.68 15.71 -8.70
N LYS A 118 -19.43 15.46 -9.12
CA LYS A 118 -18.80 16.17 -10.24
C LYS A 118 -19.58 15.97 -11.55
N ASN A 119 -20.00 14.75 -11.83
CA ASN A 119 -20.79 14.43 -13.03
C ASN A 119 -22.19 15.06 -13.00
N LYS A 120 -22.82 15.20 -11.82
CA LYS A 120 -24.10 15.90 -11.68
C LYS A 120 -23.98 17.41 -11.95
N MET A 121 -22.89 18.04 -11.48
CA MET A 121 -22.61 19.46 -11.75
C MET A 121 -22.31 19.73 -13.23
N LEU A 122 -21.62 18.81 -13.92
CA LEU A 122 -21.33 18.94 -15.36
C LEU A 122 -22.56 18.75 -16.25
N ARG A 123 -23.60 18.03 -15.78
CA ARG A 123 -24.84 17.79 -16.54
C ARG A 123 -25.91 18.87 -16.34
N ASN A 124 -25.84 19.61 -15.22
CA ASN A 124 -26.64 20.81 -14.99
C ASN A 124 -25.70 21.99 -14.73
N PRO A 125 -24.98 22.48 -15.77
CA PRO A 125 -24.42 23.82 -15.69
C PRO A 125 -25.61 24.77 -15.60
N HIS A 126 -25.61 25.64 -14.59
CA HIS A 126 -26.57 26.74 -14.52
C HIS A 126 -26.52 27.59 -15.79
#